data_AF-A0A3D0SLS6-F1
#
_entry.id   AF-A0A3D0SLS6-F1
#
_cell.length_a   1.000
_cell.length_b   1.000
_cell.length_c   1.000
_cell.angle_alpha   90.00
_cell.angle_beta   90.00
_cell.angle_gamma   90.00
#
_symmetry.space_group_name_H-M   'P 1'
#
loop_
_entity.id
_entity.type
_entity.pdbx_description
1 polymer ?
#
loop_
_entity_poly.entity_id
_entity_poly.type
_entity_poly.pdbx_seq_one_letter_code
_entity_poly.pdbx_strand_id
1 'polypeptide(L)'
;MQASHDATALPSFQLATLAAEGYPQVMRGESSGESILFTADRIAAWAAYFSNKNPLYAISNEIGARAVQAHFPHPRGTVLEIGGGFGSGAMALLDRF
;
A
#
# COMPACT_ATOMS: atom_id res chain seq x y z
N MET A 1 -2.80 14.59 -17.01
CA MET A 1 -2.20 14.14 -15.71
C MET A 1 -2.95 12.90 -15.27
N GLN A 2 -2.38 12.03 -14.42
CA GLN A 2 -3.08 10.77 -14.02
C GLN A 2 -4.53 10.99 -13.56
N ALA A 3 -4.82 12.10 -12.88
CA ALA A 3 -6.18 12.47 -12.45
C ALA A 3 -7.22 12.51 -13.60
N SER A 4 -6.80 12.81 -14.84
CA SER A 4 -7.67 12.82 -16.02
C SER A 4 -7.86 11.45 -16.67
N HIS A 5 -7.14 10.42 -16.21
CA HIS A 5 -7.23 9.06 -16.73
C HIS A 5 -7.87 8.12 -15.71
N ASP A 6 -7.32 8.06 -14.50
CA ASP A 6 -7.87 7.30 -13.39
C ASP A 6 -7.43 7.93 -12.07
N ALA A 7 -8.38 8.60 -11.41
CA ALA A 7 -8.16 9.26 -10.14
C ALA A 7 -7.89 8.28 -8.99
N THR A 8 -8.33 7.03 -9.10
CA THR A 8 -8.13 6.03 -8.03
C THR A 8 -6.68 5.59 -7.92
N ALA A 9 -5.92 5.67 -9.02
CA ALA A 9 -4.49 5.37 -9.06
C ALA A 9 -3.59 6.51 -8.54
N LEU A 10 -4.15 7.71 -8.29
CA LEU A 10 -3.39 8.89 -7.85
C LEU A 10 -2.47 8.68 -6.65
N PRO A 11 -2.84 7.91 -5.61
CA PRO A 11 -1.96 7.71 -4.45
C PRO A 11 -0.56 7.20 -4.82
N SER A 12 -0.47 6.33 -5.83
CA SER A 12 0.81 5.81 -6.34
C SER A 12 1.70 6.89 -6.93
N PHE A 13 1.10 7.83 -7.65
CA PHE A 13 1.85 8.93 -8.26
C PHE A 13 2.18 10.02 -7.24
N GLN A 14 1.29 10.30 -6.29
CA GLN A 14 1.57 11.23 -5.19
C GLN A 14 2.77 10.78 -4.38
N LEU A 15 2.84 9.49 -4.04
CA LEU A 15 3.99 8.94 -3.32
C LEU A 15 5.27 9.00 -4.16
N ALA A 16 5.20 8.69 -5.47
CA ALA A 16 6.33 8.85 -6.37
C ALA A 16 6.80 10.30 -6.49
N THR A 17 5.89 11.28 -6.49
CA THR A 17 6.21 12.72 -6.46
C THR A 17 6.94 13.08 -5.18
N LEU A 18 6.44 12.66 -4.00
CA LEU A 18 7.12 12.91 -2.72
C LEU A 18 8.54 12.33 -2.67
N ALA A 19 8.73 11.14 -3.27
CA ALA A 19 10.04 10.53 -3.41
C ALA A 19 10.95 11.32 -4.34
N ALA A 20 10.43 11.76 -5.50
CA ALA A 20 11.18 12.54 -6.47
C ALA A 20 11.63 13.91 -5.92
N GLU A 21 10.78 14.59 -5.14
CA GLU A 21 11.11 15.85 -4.47
C GLU A 21 12.29 15.71 -3.49
N GLY A 22 12.33 14.60 -2.75
CA GLY A 22 13.41 14.33 -1.80
C GLY A 22 14.67 13.73 -2.41
N TYR A 23 14.57 13.19 -3.62
CA TYR A 23 15.64 12.42 -4.27
C TYR A 23 17.00 13.15 -4.30
N PRO A 24 17.10 14.46 -4.62
CA PRO A 24 18.39 15.14 -4.65
C PRO A 24 19.10 15.20 -3.29
N GLN A 25 18.37 15.34 -2.18
CA GLN A 25 18.96 15.41 -0.83
C GLN A 25 19.53 14.05 -0.41
N VAL A 26 18.80 12.97 -0.74
CA VAL A 26 19.27 11.59 -0.51
C VAL A 26 20.55 11.33 -1.29
N MET A 27 20.58 11.71 -2.57
CA MET A 27 21.76 11.50 -3.43
C MET A 27 22.99 12.30 -2.98
N ARG A 28 22.80 13.41 -2.25
CA ARG A 28 23.88 14.18 -1.63
C ARG A 28 24.27 13.70 -0.23
N GLY A 29 23.56 12.73 0.33
CA GLY A 29 23.78 12.24 1.70
C GLY A 29 23.31 13.22 2.79
N GLU A 30 22.47 14.19 2.45
CA GLU A 30 21.97 15.22 3.37
C GLU A 30 20.80 14.71 4.23
N SER A 31 20.06 13.73 3.71
CA SER A 31 18.88 13.12 4.32
C SER A 31 18.79 11.64 3.95
N SER A 32 18.07 10.84 4.73
CA SER A 32 17.71 9.48 4.35
C SER A 32 16.35 9.44 3.64
N GLY A 33 16.07 8.34 2.93
CA GLY A 33 14.74 8.13 2.34
C GLY A 33 13.66 8.06 3.43
N GLU A 34 13.98 7.47 4.57
CA GLU A 34 13.09 7.35 5.72
C GLU A 34 12.75 8.72 6.30
N SER A 35 13.75 9.57 6.54
CA SER A 35 13.53 10.92 7.07
C SER A 35 12.73 11.81 6.12
N ILE A 36 12.68 11.46 4.84
CA ILE A 36 11.91 12.17 3.82
C ILE A 36 10.50 11.58 3.68
N LEU A 37 10.34 10.27 3.61
CA LEU A 37 9.05 9.65 3.25
C LEU A 37 8.20 9.25 4.44
N PHE A 38 8.78 9.09 5.63
CA PHE A 38 8.08 8.61 6.83
C PHE A 38 7.93 9.70 7.90
N THR A 39 7.87 10.96 7.48
CA THR A 39 7.49 12.07 8.37
C THR A 39 6.01 11.97 8.74
N ALA A 40 5.63 12.56 9.88
CA ALA A 40 4.27 12.50 10.39
C ALA A 40 3.23 13.04 9.38
N ASP A 41 3.56 14.10 8.64
CA ASP A 41 2.73 14.72 7.62
C ASP A 41 2.60 13.88 6.33
N ARG A 42 3.48 12.90 6.11
CA ARG A 42 3.51 12.06 4.91
C ARG A 42 2.94 10.66 5.12
N ILE A 43 2.67 10.26 6.36
CA ILE A 43 2.11 8.94 6.67
C ILE A 43 0.73 8.72 6.02
N ALA A 44 -0.05 9.79 5.85
CA ALA A 44 -1.33 9.72 5.17
C ALA A 44 -1.20 9.32 3.68
N ALA A 45 -0.12 9.73 3.01
CA ALA A 45 0.16 9.32 1.63
C ALA A 45 0.43 7.82 1.53
N TRP A 46 1.14 7.25 2.51
CA TRP A 46 1.33 5.80 2.61
C TRP A 46 0.03 5.05 2.88
N ALA A 47 -0.82 5.55 3.79
CA ALA A 47 -2.12 4.94 4.04
C ALA A 47 -3.01 4.94 2.77
N ALA A 48 -2.96 6.00 1.97
CA ALA A 48 -3.66 6.08 0.69
C ALA A 48 -3.05 5.12 -0.35
N TYR A 49 -1.72 5.03 -0.42
CA TYR A 49 -1.01 4.12 -1.32
C TYR A 49 -1.35 2.66 -1.03
N PHE A 50 -1.29 2.25 0.24
CA PHE A 50 -1.56 0.88 0.69
C PHE A 50 -3.06 0.55 0.79
N SER A 51 -3.95 1.44 0.34
CA SER A 51 -5.39 1.21 0.39
C SER A 51 -5.85 0.22 -0.69
N ASN A 52 -6.84 -0.63 -0.37
CA ASN A 52 -7.56 -1.42 -1.38
C ASN A 52 -8.35 -0.55 -2.37
N LYS A 53 -8.45 0.77 -2.15
CA LYS A 53 -9.00 1.73 -3.12
C LYS A 53 -8.00 2.18 -4.18
N ASN A 54 -6.70 1.95 -3.98
CA ASN A 54 -5.66 2.22 -4.97
C ASN A 54 -5.46 0.96 -5.83
N PRO A 55 -5.94 0.91 -7.08
CA PRO A 55 -5.95 -0.32 -7.89
C PRO A 55 -4.55 -0.88 -8.15
N LEU A 56 -3.52 0.00 -8.19
CA LEU A 56 -2.14 -0.43 -8.42
C LEU A 56 -1.57 -1.23 -7.24
N TYR A 57 -2.10 -1.03 -6.03
CA TYR A 57 -1.72 -1.79 -4.85
C TYR A 57 -2.73 -2.92 -4.55
N ALA A 58 -4.01 -2.64 -4.70
CA ALA A 58 -5.12 -3.54 -4.34
C ALA A 58 -5.01 -4.92 -5.01
N ILE A 59 -4.47 -4.98 -6.23
CA ILE A 59 -4.32 -6.24 -6.98
C ILE A 59 -3.53 -7.31 -6.21
N SER A 60 -2.48 -6.91 -5.46
CA SER A 60 -1.67 -7.85 -4.68
C SER A 60 -2.49 -8.45 -3.53
N ASN A 61 -3.25 -7.62 -2.83
CA ASN A 61 -4.13 -8.05 -1.75
C ASN A 61 -5.27 -8.94 -2.26
N GLU A 62 -5.86 -8.59 -3.41
CA GLU A 62 -6.91 -9.37 -4.08
C GLU A 62 -6.43 -10.79 -4.40
N ILE A 63 -5.23 -10.92 -5.00
CA ILE A 63 -4.63 -12.21 -5.34
C ILE A 63 -4.36 -13.03 -4.07
N GLY A 64 -3.75 -12.43 -3.05
CA GLY A 64 -3.46 -13.10 -1.78
C GLY A 64 -4.71 -13.61 -1.09
N ALA A 65 -5.75 -12.78 -1.00
CA ALA A 65 -7.02 -13.13 -0.38
C ALA A 65 -7.72 -14.30 -1.12
N ARG A 66 -7.70 -14.30 -2.46
CA ARG A 66 -8.22 -15.44 -3.25
C ARG A 66 -7.42 -16.71 -3.01
N ALA A 67 -6.10 -16.61 -2.93
CA ALA A 67 -5.25 -17.77 -2.69
C ALA A 67 -5.56 -18.40 -1.31
N VAL A 68 -5.73 -17.58 -0.27
CA VAL A 68 -6.14 -18.07 1.06
C VAL A 68 -7.53 -18.70 1.00
N GLN A 69 -8.52 -18.04 0.40
CA GLN A 69 -9.88 -18.58 0.29
C GLN A 69 -9.92 -19.94 -0.42
N ALA A 70 -9.09 -20.14 -1.45
CA ALA A 70 -9.01 -21.41 -2.17
C ALA A 70 -8.44 -22.56 -1.32
N HIS A 71 -7.53 -22.28 -0.38
CA HIS A 71 -6.89 -23.31 0.47
C HIS A 71 -7.53 -23.43 1.85
N PHE A 72 -8.25 -22.41 2.30
CA PHE A 72 -8.98 -22.33 3.56
C PHE A 72 -10.46 -21.97 3.33
N PRO A 73 -11.23 -22.77 2.54
CA PRO A 73 -12.61 -22.45 2.18
C PRO A 73 -13.60 -22.57 3.36
N HIS A 74 -13.21 -23.24 4.44
CA HIS A 74 -13.98 -23.35 5.66
C HIS A 74 -13.12 -22.80 6.81
N PRO A 75 -13.62 -21.87 7.64
CA PRO A 75 -12.84 -21.26 8.73
C PRO A 75 -12.63 -22.27 9.87
N ARG A 76 -11.78 -23.26 9.62
CA ARG A 76 -11.26 -24.21 10.61
C ARG A 76 -9.74 -24.08 10.58
N GLY A 77 -9.20 -23.29 11.50
CA GLY A 77 -7.77 -23.05 11.61
C GLY A 77 -7.47 -21.60 12.00
N THR A 78 -6.18 -21.29 12.06
CA THR A 78 -5.67 -19.94 12.38
C THR A 78 -4.83 -19.46 11.21
N VAL A 79 -5.09 -18.23 10.75
CA VAL A 79 -4.28 -17.54 9.74
C VAL A 79 -3.44 -16.48 10.45
N LEU A 80 -2.15 -16.43 10.13
CA LEU A 80 -1.22 -15.41 10.60
C LEU A 80 -0.77 -14.55 9.41
N GLU A 81 -1.03 -13.24 9.48
CA GLU A 81 -0.47 -12.27 8.55
C GLU A 81 0.87 -11.75 9.11
N ILE A 82 1.95 -11.89 8.33
CA ILE A 82 3.26 -11.35 8.68
C ILE A 82 3.43 -10.01 7.96
N GLY A 83 3.78 -8.96 8.72
CA GLY A 83 4.02 -7.64 8.13
C GLY A 83 2.75 -6.95 7.63
N GLY A 84 1.62 -7.14 8.30
CA GLY A 84 0.30 -6.64 7.85
C GLY A 84 0.19 -5.12 7.67
N GLY A 85 1.16 -4.33 8.14
CA GLY A 85 1.24 -2.89 7.86
C GLY A 85 -0.05 -2.15 8.21
N PHE A 86 -0.62 -1.41 7.25
CA PHE A 86 -1.90 -0.71 7.40
C PHE A 86 -3.14 -1.62 7.37
N GLY A 87 -2.97 -2.95 7.34
CA GLY A 87 -4.04 -3.94 7.48
C GLY A 87 -4.90 -4.14 6.23
N SER A 88 -4.54 -3.56 5.09
CA SER A 88 -5.35 -3.68 3.87
C SER A 88 -5.34 -5.10 3.28
N GLY A 89 -4.27 -5.88 3.50
CA GLY A 89 -4.20 -7.30 3.16
C GLY A 89 -5.22 -8.11 3.97
N ALA A 90 -5.16 -8.02 5.30
CA ALA A 90 -6.16 -8.60 6.19
C ALA A 90 -7.60 -8.18 5.81
N MET A 91 -7.86 -6.90 5.55
CA MET A 91 -9.19 -6.45 5.13
C MET A 91 -9.67 -7.14 3.85
N ALA A 92 -8.81 -7.24 2.82
CA ALA A 92 -9.16 -7.90 1.56
C ALA A 92 -9.49 -9.40 1.74
N LEU A 93 -8.92 -10.05 2.76
CA LEU A 93 -9.24 -11.42 3.13
C LEU A 93 -10.53 -11.52 3.94
N LEU A 94 -10.70 -10.66 4.95
CA LEU A 94 -11.88 -10.66 5.82
C LEU A 94 -13.17 -10.38 5.04
N ASP A 95 -13.14 -9.56 3.99
CA ASP A 95 -14.28 -9.29 3.12
C ASP A 95 -14.76 -10.52 2.31
N ARG A 96 -14.08 -11.67 2.43
CA ARG A 96 -14.41 -12.92 1.72
C ARG A 96 -15.01 -14.01 2.59
N PHE A 97 -15.08 -13.80 3.90
CA PHE A 97 -15.68 -14.71 4.87
C PHE A 97 -17.01 -14.14 5.35
#